data_AF-A0AAV6Q5D3-F1
#
_entry.id   AF-A0AAV6Q5D3-F1
#
_cell.length_a   1.000
_cell.length_b   1.000
_cell.length_c   1.000
_cell.angle_alpha   90.00
_cell.angle_beta   90.00
_cell.angle_gamma   90.00
#
_symmetry.space_group_name_H-M   'P 1'
#
loop_
_entity.id
_entity.type
_entity.pdbx_description
1 polymer ?
#
loop_
_entity_poly.entity_id
_entity_poly.type
_entity_poly.pdbx_seq_one_letter_code
_entity_poly.pdbx_strand_id
1 'polypeptide(L)'
;MEGTKMSTSRRNHLKSLLLQIAETMLEEEAREAQKEKMMYMEENCSTLCVPGSIQELQDLCRGLHKQIDLVDEERYDVEIKVSKSNKEIDDLKLMVQDLKGKFKKPALKKVRMSADAMLAALLGSKHKVSMDLRANLKQVKKEVKEEEKQTGNWRKNIEEKAGMDGRKKMFQTEA
;
A
#
# COMPACT_ATOMS: atom_id res chain seq x y z
N MET A 1 2.16 -40.18 -15.10
CA MET A 1 2.98 -39.13 -14.47
C MET A 1 2.05 -38.04 -13.95
N GLU A 2 1.51 -38.21 -12.74
CA GLU A 2 0.76 -37.13 -12.07
C GLU A 2 1.76 -36.20 -11.38
N GLY A 3 2.25 -35.20 -12.13
CA GLY A 3 3.02 -34.11 -11.54
C GLY A 3 2.16 -33.40 -10.50
N THR A 4 2.60 -33.45 -9.24
CA THR A 4 1.91 -32.87 -8.08
C THR A 4 1.65 -31.39 -8.35
N LYS A 5 0.38 -31.03 -8.60
CA LYS A 5 -0.02 -29.66 -8.89
C LYS A 5 0.34 -28.76 -7.71
N MET A 6 1.02 -27.65 -7.98
CA MET A 6 1.34 -26.63 -6.97
C MET A 6 0.09 -26.27 -6.16
N SER A 7 0.24 -26.28 -4.83
CA SER A 7 -0.81 -25.88 -3.88
C SER A 7 -1.35 -24.47 -4.20
N THR A 8 -2.66 -24.30 -4.10
CA THR A 8 -3.35 -23.01 -4.29
C THR A 8 -2.75 -21.90 -3.42
N SER A 9 -2.32 -22.23 -2.19
CA SER A 9 -1.67 -21.27 -1.29
C SER A 9 -0.38 -20.71 -1.89
N ARG A 10 0.51 -21.60 -2.39
CA ARG A 10 1.76 -21.19 -3.05
C ARG A 10 1.49 -20.37 -4.32
N ARG A 11 0.50 -20.78 -5.12
CA ARG A 11 0.11 -20.04 -6.33
C ARG A 11 -0.36 -18.62 -6.01
N ASN A 12 -1.19 -18.46 -4.99
CA ASN A 12 -1.70 -17.14 -4.59
C ASN A 12 -0.58 -16.26 -4.03
N HIS A 13 0.30 -16.83 -3.20
CA HIS A 13 1.47 -16.11 -2.71
C HIS A 13 2.37 -15.61 -3.84
N LEU A 14 2.64 -16.45 -4.85
CA LEU A 14 3.41 -16.04 -6.04
C LEU A 14 2.71 -14.94 -6.84
N LYS A 15 1.38 -15.01 -6.99
CA LYS A 15 0.60 -13.94 -7.64
C LYS A 15 0.69 -12.62 -6.87
N SER A 16 0.59 -12.67 -5.54
CA SER A 16 0.75 -11.47 -4.71
C SER A 16 2.14 -10.87 -4.82
N LEU A 17 3.19 -11.70 -4.82
CA LEU A 17 4.56 -11.24 -5.04
C LEU A 17 4.74 -10.61 -6.43
N LEU A 18 4.17 -11.23 -7.47
CA LEU A 18 4.24 -10.70 -8.83
C LEU A 18 3.56 -9.32 -8.92
N LEU A 19 2.38 -9.16 -8.32
CA LEU A 19 1.68 -7.88 -8.29
C LEU A 19 2.46 -6.82 -7.49
N GLN A 20 3.05 -7.20 -6.36
CA GLN A 20 3.87 -6.29 -5.56
C GLN A 20 5.10 -5.81 -6.35
N ILE A 21 5.77 -6.70 -7.08
CA ILE A 21 6.88 -6.32 -7.95
C ILE A 21 6.39 -5.43 -9.09
N ALA A 22 5.28 -5.77 -9.74
CA ALA A 22 4.71 -4.97 -10.82
C ALA A 22 4.34 -3.54 -10.36
N GLU A 23 3.80 -3.40 -9.15
CA GLU A 23 3.53 -2.09 -8.53
C GLU A 23 4.81 -1.28 -8.36
N THR A 24 5.87 -1.88 -7.79
CA THR A 24 7.16 -1.18 -7.64
C THR A 24 7.78 -0.77 -8.99
N MET A 25 7.67 -1.61 -10.02
CA MET A 25 8.15 -1.30 -11.37
C MET A 25 7.37 -0.13 -11.99
N LEU A 26 6.05 -0.10 -11.80
CA LEU A 26 5.20 0.99 -12.31
C LEU A 26 5.51 2.33 -11.62
N GLU A 27 5.78 2.31 -10.32
CA GLU A 27 6.21 3.50 -9.58
C GLU A 27 7.60 3.99 -10.03
N GLU A 28 8.51 3.07 -10.33
CA GLU A 28 9.84 3.40 -10.86
C GLU A 28 9.75 4.01 -12.26
N GLU A 29 9.00 3.39 -13.16
CA GLU A 29 8.75 3.91 -14.51
C GLU A 29 8.12 5.31 -14.46
N ALA A 30 7.13 5.54 -13.60
CA ALA A 30 6.52 6.86 -13.44
C ALA A 30 7.53 7.91 -12.93
N ARG A 31 8.45 7.51 -12.05
CA ARG A 31 9.51 8.38 -11.54
C ARG A 31 10.53 8.72 -12.62
N GLU A 32 10.89 7.75 -13.45
CA GLU A 32 11.80 7.94 -14.58
C GLU A 32 11.17 8.84 -15.64
N ALA A 33 9.91 8.61 -16.02
CA ALA A 33 9.18 9.45 -16.95
C ALA A 33 9.09 10.92 -16.48
N GLN A 34 8.90 11.14 -15.17
CA GLN A 34 8.90 12.50 -14.62
C GLN A 34 10.29 13.14 -14.67
N LYS A 35 11.36 12.38 -14.43
CA LYS A 35 12.74 12.88 -14.56
C LYS A 35 13.07 13.23 -16.01
N GLU A 36 12.73 12.37 -16.95
CA GLU A 36 12.92 12.60 -18.38
C GLU A 36 12.16 13.85 -18.84
N LYS A 37 10.91 14.02 -18.39
CA LYS A 37 10.13 15.24 -18.62
C LYS A 37 10.84 16.49 -18.10
N MET A 38 11.39 16.45 -16.88
CA MET A 38 12.11 17.60 -16.32
C MET A 38 13.38 17.93 -17.12
N MET A 39 14.19 16.91 -17.44
CA MET A 39 15.40 17.10 -18.26
C MET A 39 15.06 17.71 -19.62
N TYR A 40 14.04 17.17 -20.31
CA TYR A 40 13.58 17.70 -21.58
C TYR A 40 13.08 19.15 -21.48
N MET A 41 12.39 19.51 -20.39
CA MET A 41 11.93 20.88 -20.16
C MET A 41 13.09 21.84 -19.87
N GLU A 42 14.10 21.41 -19.13
CA GLU A 42 15.30 22.22 -18.87
C GLU A 42 16.09 22.52 -20.15
N GLU A 43 16.20 21.53 -21.06
CA GLU A 43 16.90 21.67 -22.34
C GLU A 43 16.13 22.55 -23.34
N ASN A 44 14.80 22.37 -23.44
CA ASN A 44 13.99 23.02 -24.49
C ASN A 44 13.31 24.32 -24.02
N CYS A 45 13.17 24.52 -22.72
CA CYS A 45 12.51 25.67 -22.11
C CYS A 45 13.33 26.15 -20.90
N SER A 46 14.55 26.59 -21.18
CA SER A 46 15.46 27.14 -20.17
C SER A 46 14.83 28.31 -19.41
N THR A 47 15.24 28.49 -18.15
CA THR A 47 14.75 29.60 -17.33
C THR A 47 14.95 30.94 -18.03
N LEU A 48 13.90 31.77 -18.04
CA LEU A 48 13.91 33.06 -18.71
C LEU A 48 14.98 33.98 -18.10
N CYS A 49 15.94 34.39 -18.93
CA CYS A 49 16.90 35.44 -18.59
C CYS A 49 16.42 36.76 -19.22
N VAL A 50 16.02 37.71 -18.38
CA VAL A 50 15.56 39.03 -18.85
C VAL A 50 16.79 39.90 -19.14
N PRO A 51 16.99 40.33 -20.40
CA PRO A 51 18.13 41.16 -20.75
C PRO A 51 18.01 42.58 -20.17
N GLY A 52 19.16 43.25 -20.03
CA GLY A 52 19.24 44.56 -19.39
C GLY A 52 18.87 45.73 -20.30
N SER A 53 18.95 45.57 -21.63
CA SER A 53 18.62 46.63 -22.59
C SER A 53 17.22 46.49 -23.17
N ILE A 54 16.61 47.63 -23.53
CA ILE A 54 15.26 47.68 -24.13
C ILE A 54 15.24 46.96 -25.48
N GLN A 55 16.31 47.09 -26.28
CA GLN A 55 16.38 46.48 -27.61
C GLN A 55 16.43 44.94 -27.51
N GLU A 56 17.31 44.40 -26.67
CA GLU A 56 17.41 42.96 -26.43
C GLU A 56 16.10 42.39 -25.88
N LEU A 57 15.40 43.15 -25.02
CA LEU A 57 14.10 42.73 -24.48
C LEU A 57 13.04 42.65 -25.59
N GLN A 58 13.00 43.63 -26.49
CA GLN A 58 12.07 43.60 -27.62
C GLN A 58 12.36 42.45 -28.59
N ASP A 59 13.65 42.15 -28.84
CA ASP A 59 14.06 41.02 -29.68
C ASP A 59 13.71 39.67 -29.03
N LEU A 60 13.91 39.54 -27.72
CA LEU A 60 13.48 38.37 -26.95
C LEU A 60 11.96 38.16 -27.04
N CYS A 61 11.17 39.21 -26.82
CA CYS A 61 9.70 39.12 -26.91
C CYS A 61 9.22 38.68 -28.30
N ARG A 62 9.83 39.22 -29.38
CA ARG A 62 9.53 38.80 -30.75
C ARG A 62 9.90 37.34 -31.01
N GLY A 63 11.05 36.91 -30.50
CA GLY A 63 11.50 35.51 -30.59
C GLY A 63 10.57 34.54 -29.88
N LEU A 64 10.20 34.84 -28.64
CA LEU A 64 9.28 34.02 -27.84
C LEU A 64 7.90 33.93 -28.49
N HIS A 65 7.37 35.04 -29.01
CA HIS A 65 6.07 35.01 -29.70
C HIS A 65 6.09 34.05 -30.90
N LYS A 66 7.13 34.15 -31.75
CA LYS A 66 7.27 33.24 -32.89
C LYS A 66 7.41 31.78 -32.46
N GLN A 67 8.14 31.53 -31.38
CA GLN A 67 8.32 30.18 -30.86
C GLN A 67 7.01 29.61 -30.30
N ILE A 68 6.17 30.43 -29.64
CA ILE A 68 4.85 30.02 -29.15
C ILE A 68 3.98 29.56 -30.31
N ASP A 69 3.93 30.31 -31.41
CA ASP A 69 3.11 29.96 -32.58
C ASP A 69 3.52 28.58 -33.15
N LEU A 70 4.83 28.33 -33.28
CA LEU A 70 5.36 27.06 -33.77
C LEU A 70 5.06 25.89 -32.81
N VAL A 71 5.29 26.10 -31.51
CA VAL A 71 5.07 25.04 -30.51
C VAL A 71 3.59 24.71 -30.36
N ASP A 72 2.68 25.68 -30.50
CA ASP A 72 1.25 25.40 -30.45
C ASP A 72 0.76 24.62 -31.67
N GLU A 73 1.32 24.90 -32.86
CA GLU A 73 1.07 24.09 -34.06
C GLU A 73 1.52 22.63 -33.86
N GLU A 74 2.75 22.43 -33.36
CA GLU A 74 3.26 21.09 -33.05
C GLU A 74 2.41 20.38 -31.98
N ARG A 75 1.98 21.10 -30.94
CA ARG A 75 1.10 20.60 -29.88
C ARG A 75 -0.24 20.14 -30.47
N TYR A 76 -0.82 20.93 -31.37
CA TYR A 76 -2.08 20.61 -32.04
C TYR A 76 -1.98 19.32 -32.87
N ASP A 77 -0.90 19.18 -33.64
CA ASP A 77 -0.65 17.98 -34.44
C ASP A 77 -0.48 16.71 -33.57
N VAL A 78 0.25 16.83 -32.46
CA VAL A 78 0.41 15.73 -31.51
C VAL A 78 -0.93 15.37 -30.84
N GLU A 79 -1.72 16.38 -30.44
CA GLU A 79 -3.04 16.18 -29.84
C GLU A 79 -3.99 15.44 -30.80
N ILE A 80 -3.99 15.79 -32.09
CA ILE A 80 -4.77 15.08 -33.11
C ILE A 80 -4.33 13.62 -33.21
N LYS A 81 -3.01 13.34 -33.24
CA LYS A 81 -2.50 11.96 -33.31
C LYS A 81 -2.97 11.14 -32.11
N VAL A 82 -2.83 11.69 -30.90
CA VAL A 82 -3.32 11.05 -29.66
C VAL A 82 -4.83 10.82 -29.70
N SER A 83 -5.61 11.81 -30.16
CA SER A 83 -7.07 11.69 -30.30
C SER A 83 -7.46 10.56 -31.26
N LYS A 84 -6.78 10.43 -32.40
CA LYS A 84 -7.00 9.34 -33.36
C LYS A 84 -6.67 7.98 -32.74
N SER A 85 -5.52 7.85 -32.08
CA SER A 85 -5.14 6.62 -31.39
C SER A 85 -6.12 6.24 -30.29
N ASN A 86 -6.62 7.19 -29.50
CA ASN A 86 -7.63 6.94 -28.47
C ASN A 86 -8.95 6.44 -29.06
N LYS A 87 -9.41 7.05 -30.17
CA LYS A 87 -10.60 6.59 -30.88
C LYS A 87 -10.45 5.16 -31.36
N GLU A 88 -9.31 4.84 -31.98
CA GLU A 88 -9.02 3.47 -32.44
C GLU A 88 -9.00 2.48 -31.26
N ILE A 89 -8.36 2.84 -30.15
CA ILE A 89 -8.34 2.01 -28.94
C ILE A 89 -9.77 1.76 -28.42
N ASP A 90 -10.63 2.77 -28.42
CA ASP A 90 -12.01 2.64 -27.93
C ASP A 90 -12.87 1.80 -28.88
N ASP A 91 -12.72 1.95 -30.19
CA ASP A 91 -13.35 1.10 -31.19
C ASP A 91 -12.91 -0.37 -31.04
N LEU A 92 -11.62 -0.60 -30.83
CA LEU A 92 -11.07 -1.94 -30.59
C LEU A 92 -11.60 -2.53 -29.26
N LYS A 93 -11.70 -1.73 -28.20
CA LYS A 93 -12.30 -2.17 -26.93
C LYS A 93 -13.76 -2.58 -27.12
N LEU A 94 -14.54 -1.80 -27.88
CA LEU A 94 -15.94 -2.13 -28.20
C LEU A 94 -16.02 -3.44 -28.99
N MET A 95 -15.18 -3.61 -30.01
CA MET A 95 -15.11 -4.85 -30.79
C MET A 95 -14.76 -6.05 -29.91
N VAL A 96 -13.79 -5.90 -29.00
CA VAL A 96 -13.42 -6.95 -28.02
C VAL A 96 -14.59 -7.29 -27.11
N GLN A 97 -15.39 -6.31 -26.68
CA GLN A 97 -16.59 -6.56 -25.88
C GLN A 97 -17.66 -7.32 -26.67
N ASP A 98 -17.92 -6.92 -27.91
CA ASP A 98 -18.89 -7.59 -28.79
C ASP A 98 -18.47 -9.04 -29.06
N LEU A 99 -17.19 -9.29 -29.34
CA LEU A 99 -16.61 -10.63 -29.54
C LEU A 99 -16.65 -11.50 -28.27
N LYS A 100 -16.41 -10.92 -27.09
CA LYS A 100 -16.55 -11.63 -25.80
C LYS A 100 -18.02 -11.93 -25.44
N GLY A 101 -18.96 -11.47 -26.26
CA GLY A 101 -20.39 -11.63 -26.12
C GLY A 101 -20.99 -10.38 -25.47
N LYS A 102 -21.66 -9.55 -26.29
CA LYS A 102 -22.47 -8.38 -25.92
C LYS A 102 -23.46 -8.62 -24.77
N PHE A 103 -23.75 -9.89 -24.47
CA PHE A 103 -24.73 -10.38 -23.48
C PHE A 103 -24.16 -11.33 -22.43
N LYS A 104 -22.93 -11.16 -21.92
CA LYS A 104 -22.74 -11.55 -20.51
C LYS A 104 -23.54 -10.59 -19.66
N LYS A 105 -24.86 -10.82 -19.55
CA LYS A 105 -25.74 -10.12 -18.61
C LYS A 105 -24.99 -10.10 -17.28
N PRO A 106 -24.54 -8.93 -16.78
CA PRO A 106 -23.86 -8.89 -15.50
C PRO A 106 -24.79 -9.62 -14.54
N ALA A 107 -24.34 -10.73 -13.96
CA ALA A 107 -25.19 -11.48 -13.06
C ALA A 107 -25.66 -10.47 -12.02
N LEU A 108 -26.96 -10.17 -12.01
CA LEU A 108 -27.57 -9.19 -11.11
C LEU A 108 -27.38 -9.73 -9.69
N LYS A 109 -26.20 -9.50 -9.12
CA LYS A 109 -25.93 -9.80 -7.74
C LYS A 109 -26.74 -8.79 -6.95
N LYS A 110 -27.59 -9.30 -6.07
CA LYS A 110 -28.36 -8.47 -5.13
C LYS A 110 -27.37 -7.87 -4.13
N VAL A 111 -26.73 -6.76 -4.51
CA VAL A 111 -25.82 -6.01 -3.64
C VAL A 111 -26.70 -5.20 -2.72
N ARG A 112 -26.84 -5.67 -1.48
CA ARG A 112 -27.36 -4.83 -0.39
C ARG A 112 -26.27 -3.80 -0.07
N MET A 113 -26.66 -2.60 0.38
CA MET A 113 -25.70 -1.62 0.89
C MET A 113 -24.76 -2.33 1.87
N SER A 114 -23.45 -2.18 1.68
CA SER A 114 -22.47 -2.74 2.61
C SER A 114 -22.69 -2.12 3.99
N ALA A 115 -22.40 -2.87 5.05
CA ALA A 115 -22.49 -2.35 6.41
C ALA A 115 -21.72 -1.03 6.55
N ASP A 116 -20.54 -0.92 5.92
CA ASP A 116 -19.73 0.30 5.88
C ASP A 116 -20.42 1.47 5.18
N ALA A 117 -21.05 1.24 4.03
CA ALA A 117 -21.74 2.31 3.31
C ALA A 117 -22.99 2.79 4.09
N MET A 118 -23.70 1.86 4.75
CA MET A 118 -24.84 2.18 5.59
C MET A 118 -24.42 2.92 6.87
N LEU A 119 -23.34 2.48 7.52
CA LEU A 119 -22.83 3.10 8.74
C LEU A 119 -22.21 4.48 8.48
N ALA A 120 -21.47 4.66 7.39
CA ALA A 120 -20.93 5.96 7.01
C ALA A 120 -22.04 6.98 6.71
N ALA A 121 -23.15 6.54 6.09
CA ALA A 121 -24.30 7.39 5.81
C ALA A 121 -25.09 7.76 7.08
N LEU A 122 -25.20 6.84 8.05
CA LEU A 122 -25.98 7.06 9.28
C LEU A 122 -25.19 7.77 10.39
N LEU A 123 -23.89 7.54 10.48
CA LEU A 123 -23.05 7.97 11.62
C LEU A 123 -21.94 8.96 11.23
N GLY A 124 -21.83 9.30 9.93
CA GLY A 124 -20.85 10.24 9.42
C GLY A 124 -19.39 9.81 9.68
N SER A 125 -18.49 10.79 9.77
CA SER A 125 -17.03 10.56 9.89
C SER A 125 -16.58 9.96 11.23
N LYS A 126 -17.47 9.90 12.23
CA LYS A 126 -17.10 9.54 13.61
C LYS A 126 -16.78 8.06 13.78
N HIS A 127 -17.25 7.18 12.89
CA HIS A 127 -17.04 5.73 12.93
C HIS A 127 -16.48 5.23 11.58
N LYS A 128 -15.34 5.77 11.16
CA LYS A 128 -14.59 5.22 10.03
C LYS A 128 -13.74 4.04 10.50
N VAL A 129 -14.40 2.95 10.91
CA VAL A 129 -13.73 1.66 11.11
C VAL A 129 -13.62 1.06 9.72
N SER A 130 -12.42 0.99 9.13
CA SER A 130 -12.25 0.19 7.91
C SER A 130 -12.64 -1.25 8.28
N MET A 131 -13.70 -1.82 7.68
CA MET A 131 -13.94 -3.26 7.76
C MET A 131 -12.93 -4.06 6.93
N ASP A 132 -11.69 -3.57 6.82
CA ASP A 132 -10.55 -4.41 6.53
C ASP A 132 -10.53 -5.49 7.59
N LEU A 133 -10.66 -6.75 7.16
CA LEU A 133 -10.62 -7.93 8.02
C LEU A 133 -9.40 -7.94 8.96
N ARG A 134 -8.35 -7.20 8.58
CA ARG A 134 -7.10 -7.02 9.29
C ARG A 134 -7.19 -6.09 10.52
N ALA A 135 -8.11 -5.11 10.52
CA ALA A 135 -8.21 -4.11 11.59
C ALA A 135 -8.90 -4.64 12.87
N ASN A 136 -9.70 -5.71 12.77
CA ASN A 136 -10.46 -6.28 13.89
C ASN A 136 -9.78 -7.50 14.56
N LEU A 137 -8.64 -7.95 14.04
CA LEU A 137 -7.87 -9.02 14.67
C LEU A 137 -6.99 -8.41 15.77
N LYS A 138 -7.13 -8.90 17.02
CA LYS A 138 -6.27 -8.48 18.14
C LYS A 138 -4.80 -8.78 17.80
N GLN A 139 -4.00 -7.74 17.62
CA GLN A 139 -2.55 -7.85 17.48
C GLN A 139 -1.99 -8.29 18.84
N VAL A 140 -1.57 -9.55 18.97
CA VAL A 140 -0.83 -9.99 20.17
C VAL A 140 0.50 -9.24 20.12
N LYS A 141 0.62 -8.16 20.90
CA LYS A 141 1.90 -7.55 21.19
C LYS A 141 2.77 -8.65 21.79
N LYS A 142 3.83 -9.05 21.09
CA LYS A 142 4.92 -9.80 21.70
C LYS A 142 5.65 -8.78 22.58
N GLU A 143 5.09 -8.55 23.76
CA GLU A 143 5.74 -7.75 24.79
C GLU A 143 6.99 -8.52 25.19
N VAL A 144 8.16 -8.02 24.79
CA VAL A 144 9.40 -8.32 25.49
C VAL A 144 9.21 -7.66 26.85
N LYS A 145 8.68 -8.43 27.79
CA LYS A 145 8.45 -8.01 29.17
C LYS A 145 9.80 -7.92 29.84
N GLU A 146 10.40 -6.73 29.76
CA GLU A 146 11.36 -6.27 30.73
C GLU A 146 10.59 -6.05 32.04
N GLU A 147 10.49 -7.09 32.86
CA GLU A 147 10.07 -6.96 34.25
C GLU A 147 11.22 -7.40 35.15
N GLU A 148 11.73 -6.42 35.87
CA GLU A 148 12.67 -6.55 36.95
C GLU A 148 12.12 -7.45 38.08
N LYS A 149 13.01 -8.34 38.56
CA LYS A 149 13.15 -8.80 39.96
C LYS A 149 11.90 -9.39 40.64
N GLN A 150 11.69 -10.69 40.43
CA GLN A 150 11.13 -11.60 41.44
C GLN A 150 12.10 -12.73 41.77
N THR A 151 13.24 -12.37 42.37
CA THR A 151 14.05 -13.30 43.17
C THR A 151 13.49 -13.31 44.59
N GLY A 152 12.60 -14.27 44.89
CA GLY A 152 11.91 -14.38 46.18
C GLY A 152 11.78 -15.83 46.67
N ASN A 153 12.92 -16.41 47.07
CA ASN A 153 13.13 -17.61 47.89
C ASN A 153 11.89 -18.39 48.38
N TRP A 154 11.69 -19.62 47.89
CA TRP A 154 10.68 -20.58 48.35
C TRP A 154 11.01 -21.32 49.66
N ARG A 155 11.86 -20.74 50.52
CA ARG A 155 12.12 -21.29 51.86
C ARG A 155 11.53 -20.38 52.93
N LYS A 156 10.28 -20.63 53.30
CA LYS A 156 9.79 -20.24 54.63
C LYS A 156 10.31 -21.27 55.63
N ASN A 157 11.44 -20.92 56.24
CA ASN A 157 11.92 -21.55 57.45
C ASN A 157 10.89 -21.27 58.56
N ILE A 158 10.30 -22.31 59.12
CA ILE A 158 9.59 -22.24 60.41
C ILE A 158 10.39 -23.14 61.34
N GLU A 159 11.31 -22.53 62.08
CA GLU A 159 11.74 -23.03 63.37
C GLU A 159 11.38 -21.95 64.39
N GLU A 160 10.51 -22.29 65.35
CA GLU A 160 10.80 -22.09 66.78
C GLU A 160 9.60 -22.52 67.63
N LYS A 161 9.69 -23.74 68.15
CA LYS A 161 9.53 -23.98 69.59
C LYS A 161 10.73 -24.84 69.97
N ALA A 162 11.85 -24.27 70.41
CA ALA A 162 12.02 -23.64 71.71
C ALA A 162 11.38 -24.49 72.83
N GLY A 163 12.22 -25.25 73.55
CA GLY A 163 11.87 -25.70 74.91
C GLY A 163 10.94 -26.90 75.04
N MET A 164 11.24 -28.04 74.41
CA MET A 164 10.90 -29.33 75.03
C MET A 164 12.12 -29.84 75.81
N ASP A 165 12.35 -29.16 76.92
CA ASP A 165 13.11 -29.63 78.06
C ASP A 165 12.37 -30.85 78.65
N GLY A 166 13.01 -32.02 78.63
CA GLY A 166 12.44 -33.28 79.13
C GLY A 166 12.77 -34.50 78.28
N ARG A 167 13.52 -35.45 78.86
CA ARG A 167 13.96 -36.72 78.25
C ARG A 167 12.82 -37.44 77.52
N LYS A 168 12.83 -37.45 76.18
CA LYS A 168 12.04 -38.41 75.40
C LYS A 168 12.66 -39.80 75.60
N LYS A 169 12.03 -40.58 76.48
CA LYS A 169 12.35 -41.99 76.75
C LYS A 169 12.13 -42.80 75.47
N MET A 170 13.20 -43.29 74.87
CA MET A 170 13.15 -44.43 73.96
C MET A 170 13.66 -45.63 74.73
N PHE A 171 12.76 -46.53 75.12
CA PHE A 171 13.10 -47.91 75.46
C PHE A 171 11.99 -48.80 74.90
N GLN A 172 12.37 -49.65 73.95
CA GLN A 172 11.64 -50.89 73.69
C GLN A 172 12.03 -51.87 74.79
N THR A 173 11.05 -52.49 75.43
CA THR A 173 11.22 -53.72 76.22
C THR A 173 9.94 -54.52 76.09
N GLU A 174 10.11 -55.80 75.76
CA GLU A 174 9.11 -56.82 75.47
C GLU A 174 8.07 -57.03 76.59
N ALA A 175 6.81 -57.23 76.18
CA ALA A 175 5.96 -58.38 76.51
C ALA A 175 4.71 -58.35 75.61
#